data_AF-A0A925IFY3-F1
#
_entry.id   AF-A0A925IFY3-F1
#
_cell.length_a   1.000
_cell.length_b   1.000
_cell.length_c   1.000
_cell.angle_alpha   90.00
_cell.angle_beta   90.00
_cell.angle_gamma   90.00
#
_symmetry.space_group_name_H-M   'P 1'
#
loop_
_entity.id
_entity.type
_entity.pdbx_description
1 polymer ?
#
loop_
_entity_poly.entity_id
_entity_poly.type
_entity_poly.pdbx_seq_one_letter_code
_entity_poly.pdbx_strand_id
1 'polypeptide(L)'
;MPLYDYKCPQCGSQFEARHSFSESAPPCPACEFVGVQRLILTAPKIAKGVLAHPGDGRNASKEQLQDKWAEETPKLRKKLVDKLGEDTVNQYAPSLNAKIGDNS
;
A
#
# COMPACT_ATOMS: atom_id res chain seq x y z
N MET A 1 -13.83 -22.70 -1.60
CA MET A 1 -12.40 -23.08 -1.62
C MET A 1 -11.67 -22.06 -2.48
N PRO A 2 -10.72 -21.29 -1.92
CA PRO A 2 -10.00 -20.25 -2.66
C PRO A 2 -9.16 -20.86 -3.79
N LEU A 3 -9.03 -20.10 -4.88
CA LEU A 3 -8.14 -20.43 -6.00
C LEU A 3 -6.78 -19.78 -5.73
N TYR A 4 -5.71 -20.56 -5.85
CA TYR A 4 -4.36 -20.07 -5.72
C TYR A 4 -3.58 -20.33 -6.99
N ASP A 5 -2.70 -19.40 -7.30
CA ASP A 5 -1.79 -19.47 -8.42
C ASP A 5 -0.49 -20.17 -7.96
N TYR A 6 0.00 -21.13 -8.72
CA TYR A 6 1.19 -21.92 -8.40
C TYR A 6 2.18 -21.89 -9.56
N LYS A 7 3.47 -21.88 -9.23
CA LYS A 7 4.58 -22.03 -10.18
C LYS A 7 5.43 -23.22 -9.81
N CYS A 8 5.64 -24.10 -10.78
CA CYS A 8 6.56 -25.21 -10.62
C CYS A 8 8.01 -24.74 -10.81
N PRO A 9 8.93 -24.99 -9.84
CA PRO A 9 10.34 -24.64 -10.01
C PRO A 9 11.09 -25.58 -10.97
N GLN A 10 10.56 -26.77 -11.27
CA GLN A 10 11.20 -27.73 -12.18
C GLN A 10 10.92 -27.43 -13.65
N CYS A 11 9.65 -27.30 -14.04
CA CYS A 11 9.26 -27.07 -15.44
C CYS A 11 8.92 -25.62 -15.75
N GLY A 12 8.80 -24.75 -14.74
CA GLY A 12 8.44 -23.34 -14.92
C GLY A 12 6.95 -23.09 -15.20
N SER A 13 6.14 -24.14 -15.34
CA SER A 13 4.70 -24.03 -15.61
C SER A 13 3.95 -23.35 -14.47
N GLN A 14 3.05 -22.43 -14.84
CA GLN A 14 2.12 -21.74 -13.95
C GLN A 14 0.73 -22.35 -14.09
N PHE A 15 0.05 -22.58 -12.97
CA PHE A 15 -1.29 -23.16 -12.97
C PHE A 15 -2.09 -22.73 -11.75
N GLU A 16 -3.42 -22.68 -11.92
CA GLU A 16 -4.35 -22.34 -10.85
C GLU A 16 -4.96 -23.62 -10.26
N ALA A 17 -4.93 -23.72 -8.93
CA ALA A 17 -5.53 -24.86 -8.22
C ALA A 17 -6.36 -24.40 -7.03
N ARG A 18 -7.52 -25.03 -6.84
CA ARG A 18 -8.36 -24.83 -5.66
C ARG A 18 -7.77 -25.59 -4.49
N HIS A 19 -7.53 -24.92 -3.38
CA HIS A 19 -6.85 -25.53 -2.26
C HIS A 19 -7.34 -24.99 -0.92
N SER A 20 -7.55 -25.90 0.03
CA SER A 20 -7.89 -25.59 1.41
C SER A 20 -6.67 -24.99 2.13
N PHE A 21 -6.87 -24.11 3.11
CA PHE A 21 -5.75 -23.52 3.85
C PHE A 21 -4.91 -24.55 4.62
N SER A 22 -5.50 -25.69 4.98
CA SER A 22 -4.90 -26.70 5.85
C SER A 22 -4.41 -27.96 5.11
N GLU A 23 -4.40 -27.97 3.79
CA GLU A 23 -3.98 -29.15 3.01
C GLU A 23 -2.56 -28.99 2.41
N SER A 24 -2.00 -30.07 1.87
CA SER A 24 -0.72 -30.07 1.16
C SER A 24 -0.87 -29.58 -0.28
N ALA A 25 0.10 -28.80 -0.78
CA ALA A 25 0.06 -28.24 -2.13
C ALA A 25 -0.08 -29.34 -3.20
N PRO A 26 -0.90 -29.12 -4.25
CA PRO A 26 -1.10 -30.10 -5.31
C PRO A 26 0.18 -30.31 -6.15
N PRO A 27 0.40 -31.50 -6.72
CA PRO A 27 1.50 -31.73 -7.65
C PRO A 27 1.33 -30.91 -8.93
N CYS A 28 2.43 -30.65 -9.62
CA CYS A 28 2.39 -29.96 -10.90
C CYS A 28 1.67 -30.81 -11.97
N PRO A 29 0.69 -30.28 -12.73
CA PRO A 29 0.00 -31.04 -13.77
C PRO A 29 0.86 -31.34 -15.02
N ALA A 30 2.01 -30.67 -15.17
CA ALA A 30 2.87 -30.83 -16.35
C ALA A 30 4.03 -31.82 -16.14
N CYS A 31 4.50 -31.99 -14.89
CA CYS A 31 5.68 -32.81 -14.59
C CYS A 31 5.57 -33.59 -13.28
N GLU A 32 4.39 -33.60 -12.65
CA GLU A 32 4.08 -34.34 -11.42
C GLU A 32 4.97 -33.98 -10.21
N PHE A 33 5.71 -32.87 -10.30
CA PHE A 33 6.60 -32.43 -9.23
C PHE A 33 5.83 -32.03 -7.98
N VAL A 34 6.23 -32.61 -6.84
CA VAL A 34 5.72 -32.31 -5.50
C VAL A 34 6.61 -31.23 -4.88
N GLY A 35 6.02 -30.07 -4.56
CA GLY A 35 6.77 -28.90 -4.06
C GLY A 35 6.64 -27.65 -4.92
N VAL A 36 5.49 -27.46 -5.57
CA VAL A 36 5.17 -26.23 -6.31
C VAL A 36 5.09 -25.03 -5.36
N GLN A 37 5.56 -23.87 -5.81
CA GLN A 37 5.50 -22.63 -5.02
C GLN A 37 4.23 -21.87 -5.32
N ARG A 38 3.49 -21.48 -4.28
CA ARG A 38 2.33 -20.60 -4.43
C ARG A 38 2.78 -19.18 -4.75
N LEU A 39 2.30 -18.65 -5.86
CA LEU A 39 2.52 -17.26 -6.25
C LEU A 39 1.49 -16.35 -5.55
N ILE A 40 1.99 -15.39 -4.78
CA ILE A 40 1.17 -14.33 -4.19
C ILE A 40 1.15 -13.17 -5.20
N LEU A 41 0.33 -13.30 -6.24
CA LEU A 41 0.24 -12.30 -7.33
C LEU A 41 -0.34 -10.95 -6.87
N THR A 42 -1.02 -10.93 -5.73
CA THR A 42 -1.49 -9.71 -5.08
C THR A 42 -1.30 -9.82 -3.58
N ALA A 43 -0.14 -9.36 -3.09
CA ALA A 43 -0.13 -8.81 -1.74
C ALA A 43 -0.92 -7.49 -1.82
N PRO A 44 -2.04 -7.30 -1.09
CA PRO A 44 -2.49 -5.96 -0.85
C PRO A 44 -1.28 -5.25 -0.22
N LYS A 45 -0.74 -4.24 -0.89
CA LYS A 45 0.27 -3.37 -0.29
C LYS A 45 -0.47 -2.61 0.80
N ILE A 46 -0.59 -3.21 1.98
CA ILE A 46 -1.01 -2.53 3.19
C ILE A 46 0.20 -1.68 3.57
N ALA A 47 0.38 -0.59 2.84
CA ALA A 47 1.25 0.49 3.26
C ALA A 47 0.63 1.00 4.54
N LYS A 48 1.20 0.58 5.67
CA LYS A 48 0.91 1.15 6.98
C LYS A 48 1.29 2.63 6.92
N GLY A 49 0.35 3.49 6.56
CA GLY A 49 0.62 4.91 6.38
C GLY A 49 -0.62 5.64 5.90
N VAL A 50 -1.36 6.18 6.86
CA VAL A 50 -2.41 7.19 6.71
C VAL A 50 -3.59 6.75 5.85
N LEU A 51 -4.60 6.17 6.50
CA LEU A 51 -6.04 6.33 6.23
C LEU A 51 -6.43 6.66 4.78
N ALA A 52 -5.94 5.89 3.81
CA ALA A 52 -6.47 5.93 2.46
C ALA A 52 -7.77 5.14 2.52
N HIS A 53 -8.90 5.84 2.53
CA HIS A 53 -10.18 5.23 2.24
C HIS A 53 -10.01 4.33 1.01
N PRO A 54 -10.33 3.03 1.08
CA PRO A 54 -10.13 2.08 -0.01
C PRO A 54 -11.09 2.43 -1.16
N GLY A 55 -10.67 3.37 -2.01
CA GLY A 55 -11.46 3.86 -3.16
C GLY A 55 -10.81 5.01 -3.91
N ASP A 56 -10.17 5.96 -3.21
CA ASP A 56 -9.89 7.29 -3.81
C ASP A 56 -8.43 7.50 -4.24
N GLY A 57 -7.51 6.61 -3.86
CA GLY A 57 -6.07 6.84 -4.05
C GLY A 57 -5.52 6.53 -5.45
N ARG A 58 -6.34 6.01 -6.38
CA ARG A 58 -5.83 5.50 -7.67
C ARG A 58 -5.89 6.52 -8.83
N ASN A 59 -6.70 7.58 -8.72
CA ASN A 59 -6.96 8.52 -9.83
C ASN A 59 -6.82 10.01 -9.45
N ALA A 60 -6.25 10.35 -8.28
CA ALA A 60 -6.10 11.75 -7.91
C ALA A 60 -4.96 12.40 -8.73
N SER A 61 -5.31 13.37 -9.57
CA SER A 61 -4.33 14.21 -10.27
C SER A 61 -3.43 14.94 -9.27
N LYS A 62 -2.23 15.33 -9.71
CA LYS A 62 -1.28 16.12 -8.90
C LYS A 62 -1.94 17.37 -8.29
N GLU A 63 -2.81 18.04 -9.05
CA GLU A 63 -3.58 19.21 -8.60
C GLU A 63 -4.56 18.86 -7.46
N GLN A 64 -5.28 17.73 -7.56
CA GLN A 64 -6.21 17.28 -6.51
C GLN A 64 -5.47 16.93 -5.22
N LEU A 65 -4.26 16.37 -5.33
CA LEU A 65 -3.41 16.15 -4.17
C LEU A 65 -2.96 17.50 -3.58
N GLN A 66 -2.49 18.44 -4.38
CA GLN A 66 -2.06 19.76 -3.89
C GLN A 66 -3.18 20.54 -3.19
N ASP A 67 -4.39 20.53 -3.75
CA ASP A 67 -5.56 21.20 -3.16
C ASP A 67 -5.93 20.60 -1.80
N LYS A 68 -5.95 19.27 -1.72
CA LYS A 68 -6.22 18.54 -0.47
C LYS A 68 -5.13 18.74 0.57
N TRP A 69 -3.87 18.80 0.15
CA TRP A 69 -2.76 19.17 1.03
C TRP A 69 -2.91 20.61 1.54
N ALA A 70 -3.34 21.56 0.69
CA ALA A 70 -3.58 22.95 1.10
C ALA A 70 -4.73 23.07 2.12
N GLU A 71 -5.78 22.26 1.99
CA GLU A 71 -6.90 22.23 2.95
C GLU A 71 -6.52 21.59 4.31
N GLU A 72 -5.77 20.49 4.28
CA GLU A 72 -5.52 19.67 5.46
C GLU A 72 -4.31 20.14 6.29
N THR A 73 -3.30 20.73 5.64
CA THR A 73 -2.08 21.26 6.30
C THR A 73 -2.37 22.25 7.45
N PRO A 74 -3.25 23.27 7.31
CA PRO A 74 -3.54 24.20 8.41
C PRO A 74 -4.26 23.52 9.58
N LYS A 75 -5.15 22.55 9.29
CA LYS A 75 -5.86 21.78 10.33
C LYS A 75 -4.87 20.91 11.12
N LEU A 76 -3.96 20.25 10.41
CA LEU A 76 -2.91 19.42 11.00
C LEU A 76 -1.96 20.27 11.86
N ARG A 77 -1.48 21.41 11.34
CA ARG A 77 -0.64 22.36 12.08
C ARG A 77 -1.29 22.82 13.38
N LYS A 78 -2.56 23.25 13.32
CA LYS A 78 -3.30 23.71 14.51
C LYS A 78 -3.35 22.63 15.59
N LYS A 79 -3.60 21.38 15.20
CA LYS A 79 -3.63 20.23 16.11
C LYS A 79 -2.26 19.88 16.70
N LEU A 80 -1.19 20.08 15.93
CA LEU A 80 0.17 19.88 16.42
C LEU A 80 0.57 20.98 17.42
N VAL A 81 0.26 22.25 17.10
CA VAL A 81 0.56 23.40 17.98
C VAL A 81 -0.19 23.27 19.31
N ASP A 82 -1.47 22.87 19.28
CA ASP A 82 -2.27 22.60 20.48
C ASP A 82 -1.64 21.56 21.42
N LYS A 83 -0.98 20.54 20.86
CA LYS A 83 -0.42 19.42 21.64
C LYS A 83 1.04 19.59 22.05
N LEU A 84 1.84 20.18 21.17
CA LEU A 84 3.31 20.18 21.26
C LEU A 84 3.88 21.59 21.48
N GLY A 85 3.05 22.62 21.35
CA GLY A 85 3.46 24.01 21.38
C GLY A 85 4.05 24.48 20.05
N GLU A 86 4.09 25.80 19.87
CA GLU A 86 4.48 26.44 18.62
C GLU A 86 5.96 26.21 18.26
N ASP A 87 6.84 26.23 19.26
CA ASP A 87 8.29 26.07 19.11
C ASP A 87 8.67 24.68 18.58
N THR A 88 8.14 23.62 19.21
CA THR A 88 8.34 22.23 18.79
C THR A 88 7.88 22.00 17.35
N VAL A 89 6.74 22.57 16.97
CA VAL A 89 6.21 22.41 15.60
C VAL A 89 7.07 23.14 14.58
N ASN A 90 7.58 24.33 14.90
CA ASN A 90 8.48 25.05 14.02
C ASN A 90 9.83 24.35 13.85
N GLN A 91 10.35 23.71 14.91
CA GLN A 91 11.62 22.98 14.85
C GLN A 91 11.52 21.66 14.07
N TYR A 92 10.47 20.86 14.30
CA TYR A 92 10.38 19.50 13.77
C TYR A 92 9.49 19.35 12.54
N ALA A 93 8.61 20.31 12.27
CA ALA A 93 7.70 20.28 11.12
C ALA A 93 7.63 21.63 10.37
N PRO A 94 8.77 22.20 9.93
CA PRO A 94 8.80 23.50 9.25
C PRO A 94 8.07 23.49 7.90
N SER A 95 7.92 22.32 7.27
CA SER A 95 7.19 22.15 6.01
C SER A 95 5.68 22.44 6.13
N LEU A 96 5.11 22.38 7.34
CA LEU A 96 3.72 22.76 7.59
C LEU A 96 3.53 24.28 7.63
N ASN A 97 4.63 25.05 7.67
CA ASN A 97 4.61 26.52 7.61
C ASN A 97 4.78 27.05 6.18
N ALA A 98 5.30 26.23 5.26
CA ALA A 98 5.46 26.62 3.87
C ALA A 98 4.11 26.59 3.14
N LYS A 99 3.77 27.68 2.45
CA LYS A 99 2.64 27.64 1.51
C LYS A 99 3.08 26.87 0.27
N ILE A 100 2.24 25.94 -0.18
CA ILE A 100 2.43 25.22 -1.43
C ILE A 100 2.28 26.27 -2.55
N GLY A 101 3.39 26.88 -2.97
CA GLY A 101 3.38 27.97 -3.96
C GLY A 101 4.62 28.86 -3.99
N ASP A 102 5.44 28.91 -2.94
CA ASP A 102 6.67 29.73 -2.94
C ASP A 102 7.85 28.98 -3.60
N ASN A 103 7.80 28.88 -4.93
CA ASN A 103 8.99 28.66 -5.76
C ASN A 103 8.73 29.37 -7.11
N SER A 104 8.99 30.68 -7.13
CA SER A 104 9.22 31.49 -8.34
C SER A 104 10.66 31.94 -8.37
#